data_AF-A0A9W8D3W3-F1
#
_entry.id   AF-A0A9W8D3W3-F1
#
_cell.length_a   1.000
_cell.length_b   1.000
_cell.length_c   1.000
_cell.angle_alpha   90.00
_cell.angle_beta   90.00
_cell.angle_gamma   90.00
#
_symmetry.space_group_name_H-M   'P 1'
#
loop_
_entity.id
_entity.type
_entity.pdbx_description
1 polymer ?
#
loop_
_entity_poly.entity_id
_entity_poly.type
_entity_poly.pdbx_seq_one_letter_code
_entity_poly.pdbx_strand_id
1 'polypeptide(L)'
;MRTLAVQTTFGSGRRAISLKSLFTPSPPSDMVHGSSGKKQRILVQPHDLFHPLSKSPVKEMREKGALIQQHGCCTTCVTETTAMGKPATREPTFECPDCGYPTHCSPTHWKQDTTHHDELCGHLREANEDEHDLRSGRTLREFEFPSAQLPEIVVNLSSWDSFLYTRSFTNINSNRAMRHVSKVLTYPVTIGSVLHQFSPFVLSSGLTPEGLKSMTALRTTIKEHDLARSEKELAMQQMPLRVFVLGARAEAMLPPHLYLQLAYLLPNSPVHVYFVGPECIPAADEARSTIVVSSRLVLKYHKSYFHDAIWNFAPFDPYTDVFFMFSPGIGHPRARPGWQPTVEKLLETKCAVFATGFHERDMQSDVRALREDFGDKMDWLLEPRENPFSSLKRDFGIRNLREWAISNWGIYGFRGKRYEVQRQE
;
A
#
# COMPACT_ATOMS: atom_id res chain seq x y z
N MET A 1 39.27 22.37 -22.68
CA MET A 1 38.81 21.75 -21.42
C MET A 1 37.29 21.66 -21.47
N ARG A 2 36.76 20.50 -21.89
CA ARG A 2 35.32 20.19 -21.91
C ARG A 2 35.08 19.06 -20.90
N THR A 3 34.33 19.35 -19.85
CA THR A 3 33.92 18.40 -18.82
C THR A 3 32.65 17.69 -19.32
N LEU A 4 32.77 16.38 -19.57
CA LEU A 4 31.67 15.50 -19.94
C LEU A 4 30.87 15.13 -18.69
N ALA A 5 29.65 15.66 -18.58
CA ALA A 5 28.64 15.19 -17.64
C ALA A 5 27.94 13.97 -18.23
N VAL A 6 28.15 12.79 -17.64
CA VAL A 6 27.43 11.56 -17.97
C VAL A 6 26.11 11.58 -17.21
N GLN A 7 25.03 11.94 -17.89
CA GLN A 7 23.66 11.70 -17.43
C GLN A 7 23.32 10.21 -17.60
N THR A 8 23.27 9.46 -16.51
CA THR A 8 22.71 8.11 -16.47
C THR A 8 21.21 8.19 -16.18
N THR A 9 20.41 8.09 -17.24
CA THR A 9 18.95 7.95 -17.17
C THR A 9 18.57 6.58 -16.61
N PHE A 10 18.09 6.49 -15.37
CA PHE A 10 17.42 5.30 -14.85
C PHE A 10 15.93 5.37 -15.17
N GLY A 11 15.51 4.64 -16.21
CA GLY A 11 14.10 4.39 -16.49
C GLY A 11 13.52 3.40 -15.47
N SER A 12 12.71 3.90 -14.53
CA SER A 12 11.83 3.08 -13.69
C SER A 12 10.66 2.58 -14.53
N GLY A 13 10.84 1.46 -15.22
CA GLY A 13 9.80 0.78 -15.99
C GLY A 13 8.84 0.00 -15.08
N ARG A 14 8.02 0.69 -14.29
CA ARG A 14 6.79 0.12 -13.70
C ARG A 14 5.60 0.83 -14.32
N ARG A 15 5.05 0.28 -15.41
CA ARG A 15 3.77 0.74 -15.94
C ARG A 15 2.67 0.40 -14.93
N ALA A 16 2.04 1.44 -14.40
CA ALA A 16 0.89 1.33 -13.53
C ALA A 16 -0.27 0.61 -14.25
N ILE A 17 -0.94 -0.27 -13.52
CA ILE A 17 -2.15 -0.96 -13.98
C ILE A 17 -3.22 0.10 -14.24
N SER A 18 -3.72 0.21 -15.47
CA SER A 18 -4.90 1.03 -15.77
C SER A 18 -6.13 0.32 -15.22
N LEU A 19 -6.46 0.63 -13.97
CA LEU A 19 -7.62 0.10 -13.27
C LEU A 19 -8.96 0.59 -13.85
N LYS A 20 -8.95 1.51 -14.82
CA LYS A 20 -10.15 2.09 -15.44
C LYS A 20 -11.11 1.05 -16.04
N SER A 21 -10.61 -0.09 -16.50
CA SER A 21 -11.46 -1.15 -17.07
C SER A 21 -12.12 -2.07 -16.03
N LEU A 22 -11.62 -2.09 -14.79
CA LEU A 22 -12.11 -2.96 -13.71
C LEU A 22 -13.20 -2.31 -12.85
N PHE A 23 -13.37 -0.99 -12.93
CA PHE A 23 -14.26 -0.20 -12.06
C PHE A 23 -15.40 0.49 -12.80
N THR A 24 -15.79 -0.01 -13.97
CA THR A 24 -16.99 0.49 -14.67
C THR A 24 -18.24 -0.08 -13.97
N PRO A 25 -19.14 0.75 -13.39
CA PRO A 25 -20.36 0.22 -12.81
C PRO A 25 -21.24 -0.37 -13.92
N SER A 26 -21.78 -1.55 -13.67
CA SER A 26 -22.81 -2.14 -14.52
C SER A 26 -24.04 -1.21 -14.55
N PRO A 27 -24.60 -0.88 -15.72
CA PRO A 27 -25.80 -0.04 -15.76
C PRO A 27 -26.98 -0.75 -15.08
N PRO A 28 -27.89 0.00 -14.42
CA PRO A 28 -29.08 -0.57 -13.82
C PRO A 28 -29.95 -1.22 -14.89
N SER A 29 -30.44 -2.42 -14.59
CA SER A 29 -31.29 -3.22 -15.46
C SER A 29 -32.71 -2.65 -15.49
N ASP A 30 -32.91 -1.52 -16.17
CA ASP A 30 -34.20 -1.06 -16.66
C ASP A 30 -33.94 0.10 -17.61
N MET A 31 -33.89 -0.21 -18.91
CA MET A 31 -34.19 0.63 -20.09
C MET A 31 -33.58 -0.10 -21.31
N VAL A 32 -34.33 -1.08 -21.82
CA VAL A 32 -34.12 -1.60 -23.17
C VAL A 32 -34.41 -0.44 -24.13
N HIS A 33 -33.39 0.09 -24.80
CA HIS A 33 -33.44 0.59 -26.20
C HIS A 33 -32.00 0.70 -26.73
N GLY A 34 -31.80 0.26 -27.97
CA GLY A 34 -30.52 -0.22 -28.50
C GLY A 34 -29.38 0.80 -28.51
N SER A 35 -28.27 0.42 -27.88
CA SER A 35 -26.93 0.80 -28.34
C SER A 35 -26.06 -0.45 -28.33
N SER A 36 -25.25 -0.61 -29.38
CA SER A 36 -24.35 -1.75 -29.58
C SER A 36 -23.28 -1.80 -28.50
N GLY A 37 -23.60 -2.43 -27.37
CA GLY A 37 -22.66 -2.71 -26.29
C GLY A 37 -21.59 -3.67 -26.77
N LYS A 38 -20.33 -3.24 -26.79
CA LYS A 38 -19.17 -4.15 -26.94
C LYS A 38 -19.26 -5.18 -25.81
N LYS A 39 -19.67 -6.42 -26.13
CA LYS A 39 -19.58 -7.55 -25.19
C LYS A 39 -18.14 -7.62 -24.70
N GLN A 40 -17.95 -7.47 -23.39
CA GLN A 40 -16.64 -7.55 -22.75
C GLN A 40 -16.05 -8.93 -23.09
N ARG A 41 -14.97 -8.94 -23.88
CA ARG A 41 -14.37 -10.18 -24.37
C ARG A 41 -13.60 -10.82 -23.21
N ILE A 42 -14.14 -11.91 -22.67
CA ILE A 42 -13.45 -12.73 -21.67
C ILE A 42 -12.23 -13.35 -22.36
N LEU A 43 -11.03 -13.03 -21.87
CA LEU A 43 -9.74 -13.48 -22.40
C LEU A 43 -9.30 -14.80 -21.78
N VAL A 44 -9.66 -15.04 -20.51
CA VAL A 44 -9.25 -16.20 -19.72
C VAL A 44 -10.46 -16.69 -18.93
N GLN A 45 -10.71 -17.99 -18.93
CA GLN A 45 -11.84 -18.56 -18.21
C GLN A 45 -11.49 -18.79 -16.73
N PRO A 46 -12.45 -18.67 -15.79
CA PRO A 46 -12.16 -18.83 -14.35
C PRO A 46 -11.59 -20.19 -13.94
N HIS A 47 -11.82 -21.24 -14.74
CA HIS A 47 -11.33 -22.60 -14.50
C HIS A 47 -9.97 -22.89 -15.16
N ASP A 48 -9.46 -21.99 -16.00
CA ASP A 48 -8.19 -22.14 -16.71
C ASP A 48 -7.42 -20.82 -16.65
N LEU A 49 -6.89 -20.50 -15.46
CA LEU A 49 -6.20 -19.24 -15.18
C LEU A 49 -4.68 -19.37 -15.24
N PHE A 50 -4.18 -20.60 -15.32
CA PHE A 50 -2.75 -20.87 -15.31
C PHE A 50 -2.21 -20.93 -16.74
N HIS A 51 -1.39 -19.96 -17.10
CA HIS A 51 -0.65 -19.99 -18.36
C HIS A 51 0.81 -19.63 -18.13
N PRO A 52 1.78 -20.35 -18.75
CA PRO A 52 3.15 -19.88 -18.83
C PRO A 52 3.21 -18.46 -19.40
N LEU A 53 4.07 -17.61 -18.85
CA LEU A 53 4.07 -16.18 -19.19
C LEU A 53 4.30 -15.94 -20.69
N SER A 54 5.18 -16.72 -21.35
CA SER A 54 5.40 -16.63 -22.80
C SER A 54 4.16 -16.94 -23.65
N LYS A 55 3.33 -17.89 -23.22
CA LYS A 55 2.17 -18.41 -23.96
C LYS A 55 0.83 -17.82 -23.49
N SER A 56 0.86 -16.94 -22.50
CA SER A 56 -0.35 -16.31 -21.96
C SER A 56 -1.15 -15.63 -23.07
N PRO A 57 -2.50 -15.71 -23.07
CA PRO A 57 -3.35 -14.95 -23.99
C PRO A 57 -3.28 -13.44 -23.75
N VAL A 58 -2.88 -13.01 -22.54
CA VAL A 58 -2.80 -11.60 -22.11
C VAL A 58 -1.46 -11.00 -22.50
N LYS A 59 -1.46 -9.86 -23.19
CA LYS A 59 -0.24 -9.22 -23.72
C LYS A 59 0.70 -8.77 -22.59
N GLU A 60 0.14 -8.16 -21.56
CA GLU A 60 0.87 -7.64 -20.40
C GLU A 60 1.61 -8.74 -19.63
N MET A 61 1.07 -9.96 -19.63
CA MET A 61 1.71 -11.11 -19.00
C MET A 61 2.93 -11.59 -19.81
N ARG A 62 2.82 -11.60 -21.15
CA ARG A 62 3.96 -11.87 -22.04
C ARG A 62 5.06 -10.82 -21.91
N GLU A 63 4.68 -9.54 -21.86
CA GLU A 63 5.62 -8.44 -21.64
C GLU A 63 6.32 -8.56 -20.29
N LYS A 64 5.60 -8.94 -19.22
CA LYS A 64 6.18 -9.23 -17.91
C LYS A 64 7.20 -10.38 -17.97
N GLY A 65 6.85 -11.47 -18.64
CA GLY A 65 7.77 -12.60 -18.85
C GLY A 65 9.05 -12.18 -19.57
N ALA A 66 8.94 -11.39 -20.64
CA ALA A 66 10.09 -10.86 -21.37
C ALA A 66 10.98 -9.94 -20.52
N LEU A 67 10.39 -9.09 -19.69
CA LEU A 67 11.15 -8.23 -18.76
C LEU A 67 11.91 -9.04 -17.71
N ILE A 68 11.32 -10.13 -17.21
CA ILE A 68 11.99 -11.04 -16.27
C ILE A 68 13.13 -11.80 -16.97
N GLN A 69 12.94 -12.21 -18.22
CA GLN A 69 14.02 -12.83 -19.00
C GLN A 69 15.19 -11.86 -19.19
N GLN A 70 14.91 -10.60 -19.56
CA GLN A 70 15.93 -9.59 -19.85
C GLN A 70 16.67 -9.07 -18.60
N HIS A 71 15.97 -8.94 -17.46
CA HIS A 71 16.52 -8.28 -16.27
C HIS A 71 16.63 -9.19 -15.05
N GLY A 72 16.10 -10.40 -15.13
CA GLY A 72 16.16 -11.41 -14.07
C GLY A 72 17.51 -12.09 -14.00
N CYS A 73 17.74 -12.81 -12.91
CA CYS A 73 18.91 -13.66 -12.73
C CYS A 73 18.50 -15.09 -12.38
N CYS A 74 19.21 -16.06 -12.96
CA CYS A 74 19.14 -17.44 -12.50
C CYS A 74 19.89 -17.60 -11.18
N THR A 75 19.27 -18.33 -10.28
CA THR A 75 19.66 -18.49 -8.88
C THR A 75 20.83 -19.45 -8.69
N THR A 76 20.75 -20.62 -9.34
CA THR A 76 21.77 -21.69 -9.27
C THR A 76 23.05 -21.31 -10.02
N CYS A 77 23.01 -20.29 -10.88
CA CYS A 77 24.24 -19.80 -11.51
C CYS A 77 25.09 -18.92 -10.58
N VAL A 78 24.52 -18.38 -9.50
CA VAL A 78 25.28 -17.53 -8.55
C VAL A 78 26.33 -18.36 -7.80
N THR A 79 26.09 -19.66 -7.62
CA THR A 79 27.06 -20.61 -7.05
C THR A 79 28.16 -21.01 -8.03
N GLU A 80 28.00 -20.76 -9.33
CA GLU A 80 29.02 -20.97 -10.36
C GLU A 80 29.84 -19.67 -10.52
N THR A 81 31.04 -19.64 -9.95
CA THR A 81 31.97 -18.52 -10.16
C THR A 81 32.56 -18.59 -11.57
N THR A 82 32.48 -17.48 -12.31
CA THR A 82 33.29 -17.36 -13.53
C THR A 82 34.78 -17.31 -13.18
N ALA A 83 35.66 -17.66 -14.12
CA ALA A 83 37.13 -17.61 -13.97
C ALA A 83 37.71 -16.23 -13.56
N MET A 84 36.88 -15.18 -13.51
CA MET A 84 37.22 -13.82 -13.08
C MET A 84 36.61 -13.40 -11.72
N GLY A 85 36.09 -14.35 -10.92
CA GLY A 85 35.58 -14.06 -9.57
C GLY A 85 34.27 -13.26 -9.53
N LYS A 86 33.56 -13.13 -10.66
CA LYS A 86 32.20 -12.54 -10.72
C LYS A 86 31.14 -13.66 -10.78
N PRO A 87 30.01 -13.53 -10.07
CA PRO A 87 28.92 -14.51 -10.15
C PRO A 87 28.41 -14.56 -11.59
N ALA A 88 28.30 -15.76 -12.16
CA ALA A 88 27.82 -15.97 -13.51
C ALA A 88 26.29 -15.78 -13.57
N THR A 89 25.74 -14.58 -13.33
CA THR A 89 24.30 -14.37 -13.42
C THR A 89 23.84 -14.47 -14.88
N ARG A 90 23.31 -15.64 -15.26
CA ARG A 90 22.67 -15.85 -16.56
C ARG A 90 21.20 -15.45 -16.49
N GLU A 91 20.68 -15.02 -17.62
CA GLU A 91 19.26 -14.68 -17.80
C GLU A 91 18.39 -15.94 -17.66
N PRO A 92 17.24 -15.85 -16.97
CA PRO A 92 16.36 -17.00 -16.80
C PRO A 92 15.54 -17.23 -18.07
N THR A 93 15.97 -18.15 -18.94
CA THR A 93 15.28 -18.50 -20.19
C THR A 93 14.30 -19.66 -20.04
N PHE A 94 14.46 -20.50 -19.03
CA PHE A 94 13.63 -21.66 -18.76
C PHE A 94 12.41 -21.29 -17.89
N GLU A 95 11.23 -21.49 -18.44
CA GLU A 95 9.95 -21.34 -17.74
C GLU A 95 9.62 -22.59 -16.95
N CYS A 96 9.39 -22.42 -15.64
CA CYS A 96 8.99 -23.52 -14.77
C CYS A 96 7.58 -24.01 -15.15
N PRO A 97 7.38 -25.31 -15.43
CA PRO A 97 6.08 -25.86 -15.81
C PRO A 97 4.98 -25.66 -14.77
N ASP A 98 5.34 -25.61 -13.48
CA ASP A 98 4.38 -25.58 -12.37
C ASP A 98 3.94 -24.15 -11.98
N CYS A 99 4.84 -23.16 -12.08
CA CYS A 99 4.52 -21.76 -11.76
C CYS A 99 4.40 -20.84 -12.98
N GLY A 100 4.88 -21.26 -14.14
CA GLY A 100 4.77 -20.53 -15.41
C GLY A 100 5.70 -19.30 -15.53
N TYR A 101 6.54 -19.04 -14.53
CA TYR A 101 7.53 -17.96 -14.55
C TYR A 101 8.87 -18.43 -15.13
N PRO A 102 9.59 -17.57 -15.88
CA PRO A 102 10.99 -17.81 -16.24
C PRO A 102 11.87 -17.64 -15.01
N THR A 103 12.33 -18.75 -14.43
CA THR A 103 13.07 -18.76 -13.15
C THR A 103 14.53 -19.18 -13.29
N HIS A 104 14.86 -20.06 -14.23
CA HIS A 104 16.20 -20.63 -14.39
C HIS A 104 16.73 -20.43 -15.81
N CYS A 105 18.04 -20.53 -16.04
CA CYS A 105 18.60 -20.48 -17.40
C CYS A 105 18.55 -21.83 -18.13
N SER A 106 18.36 -22.94 -17.40
CA SER A 106 18.31 -24.27 -17.98
C SER A 106 17.44 -25.24 -17.16
N PRO A 107 16.96 -26.33 -17.77
CA PRO A 107 16.24 -27.38 -17.05
C PRO A 107 17.09 -28.08 -15.98
N THR A 108 18.42 -28.13 -16.15
CA THR A 108 19.32 -28.76 -15.19
C THR A 108 19.41 -27.96 -13.90
N HIS A 109 19.54 -26.64 -14.01
CA HIS A 109 19.56 -25.75 -12.84
C HIS A 109 18.21 -25.71 -12.13
N TRP A 110 17.10 -25.78 -12.88
CA TRP A 110 15.76 -25.92 -12.30
C TRP A 110 15.60 -27.22 -11.49
N LYS A 111 16.11 -28.36 -11.98
CA LYS A 111 16.07 -29.63 -11.21
C LYS A 111 16.90 -29.61 -9.94
N GLN A 112 17.94 -28.77 -9.88
CA GLN A 112 18.85 -28.66 -8.74
C GLN A 112 18.33 -27.72 -7.63
N ASP A 113 17.48 -26.75 -7.97
CA ASP A 113 16.99 -25.72 -7.02
C ASP A 113 15.81 -26.24 -6.18
N THR A 114 16.10 -26.97 -5.10
CA THR A 114 15.07 -27.48 -4.16
C THR A 114 14.30 -26.35 -3.48
N THR A 115 14.95 -25.24 -3.15
CA THR A 115 14.30 -24.07 -2.54
C THR A 115 13.22 -23.48 -3.45
N HIS A 116 13.44 -23.47 -4.77
CA HIS A 116 12.41 -23.05 -5.71
C HIS A 116 11.17 -23.95 -5.64
N HIS A 117 11.36 -25.27 -5.65
CA HIS A 117 10.25 -26.24 -5.65
C HIS A 117 9.43 -26.20 -4.37
N ASP A 118 10.11 -26.16 -3.22
CA ASP A 118 9.46 -26.32 -1.92
C ASP A 118 8.78 -25.04 -1.44
N GLU A 119 9.43 -23.87 -1.61
CA GLU A 119 8.96 -22.62 -1.00
C GLU A 119 8.41 -21.63 -2.02
N LEU A 120 9.02 -21.49 -3.19
CA LEU A 120 8.74 -20.35 -4.09
C LEU A 120 7.71 -20.68 -5.17
N CYS A 121 7.74 -21.90 -5.70
CA CYS A 121 6.95 -22.32 -6.86
C CYS A 121 5.44 -22.13 -6.63
N GLY A 122 4.94 -22.55 -5.46
CA GLY A 122 3.53 -22.37 -5.08
C GLY A 122 3.10 -20.91 -5.11
N HIS A 123 3.88 -20.02 -4.51
CA HIS A 123 3.53 -18.59 -4.47
C HIS A 123 3.66 -17.90 -5.83
N LEU A 124 4.63 -18.29 -6.65
CA LEU A 124 4.72 -17.79 -8.03
C LEU A 124 3.53 -18.27 -8.87
N ARG A 125 3.06 -19.51 -8.67
CA ARG A 125 1.84 -20.01 -9.31
C ARG A 125 0.62 -19.21 -8.87
N GLU A 126 0.46 -18.95 -7.57
CA GLU A 126 -0.63 -18.08 -7.08
C GLU A 126 -0.58 -16.70 -7.73
N ALA A 127 0.60 -16.07 -7.80
CA ALA A 127 0.76 -14.79 -8.48
C ALA A 127 0.50 -14.85 -9.98
N ASN A 128 0.77 -15.98 -10.63
CA ASN A 128 0.43 -16.21 -12.03
C ASN A 128 -1.10 -16.19 -12.22
N GLU A 129 -1.79 -17.02 -11.45
CA GLU A 129 -3.26 -17.17 -11.53
C GLU A 129 -3.98 -15.87 -11.15
N ASP A 130 -3.55 -15.19 -10.08
CA ASP A 130 -4.12 -13.92 -9.64
C ASP A 130 -3.99 -12.83 -10.73
N GLU A 131 -2.82 -12.72 -11.38
CA GLU A 131 -2.59 -11.71 -12.43
C GLU A 131 -3.38 -12.00 -13.72
N HIS A 132 -3.55 -13.28 -14.06
CA HIS A 132 -4.43 -13.69 -15.17
C HIS A 132 -5.90 -13.45 -14.84
N ASP A 133 -6.32 -13.72 -13.61
CA ASP A 133 -7.71 -13.49 -13.19
C ASP A 133 -8.08 -12.00 -13.21
N LEU A 134 -7.20 -11.13 -12.71
CA LEU A 134 -7.37 -9.68 -12.79
C LEU A 134 -7.41 -9.14 -14.23
N ARG A 135 -6.85 -9.87 -15.20
CA ARG A 135 -6.81 -9.48 -16.63
C ARG A 135 -7.69 -10.36 -17.51
N SER A 136 -8.47 -11.25 -16.92
CA SER A 136 -9.36 -12.17 -17.62
C SER A 136 -10.50 -11.43 -18.34
N GLY A 137 -10.82 -10.21 -17.91
CA GLY A 137 -11.97 -9.44 -18.40
C GLY A 137 -13.30 -9.90 -17.81
N ARG A 138 -13.30 -10.82 -16.83
CA ARG A 138 -14.51 -11.17 -16.07
C ARG A 138 -14.94 -10.01 -15.17
N THR A 139 -16.22 -9.99 -14.82
CA THR A 139 -16.72 -9.09 -13.77
C THR A 139 -16.21 -9.57 -12.40
N LEU A 140 -15.47 -8.70 -11.71
CA LEU A 140 -14.90 -8.96 -10.38
C LEU A 140 -15.89 -8.51 -9.31
N ARG A 141 -16.83 -9.39 -8.92
CA ARG A 141 -17.82 -9.10 -7.86
C ARG A 141 -17.17 -8.78 -6.52
N GLU A 142 -15.96 -9.28 -6.29
CA GLU A 142 -15.18 -8.96 -5.11
C GLU A 142 -14.80 -7.47 -4.97
N PHE A 143 -14.89 -6.70 -6.07
CA PHE A 143 -14.68 -5.24 -6.07
C PHE A 143 -15.97 -4.44 -5.95
N GLU A 144 -17.12 -5.10 -5.74
CA GLU A 144 -18.36 -4.43 -5.37
C GLU A 144 -18.33 -4.13 -3.87
N PHE A 145 -17.83 -2.94 -3.54
CA PHE A 145 -17.66 -2.52 -2.15
C PHE A 145 -18.93 -1.94 -1.54
N PRO A 146 -19.24 -2.24 -0.27
CA PRO A 146 -20.42 -1.75 0.41
C PRO A 146 -20.35 -0.24 0.64
N SER A 147 -21.52 0.40 0.64
CA SER A 147 -21.70 1.81 0.97
C SER A 147 -21.63 2.07 2.49
N ALA A 148 -22.08 3.24 2.92
CA ALA A 148 -22.26 3.54 4.34
C ALA A 148 -23.17 2.49 5.01
N GLN A 149 -22.84 2.14 6.26
CA GLN A 149 -23.64 1.24 7.10
C GLN A 149 -24.54 2.03 8.06
N LEU A 150 -25.50 1.33 8.65
CA LEU A 150 -26.33 1.88 9.72
C LEU A 150 -25.47 2.20 10.96
N PRO A 151 -25.73 3.30 11.68
CA PRO A 151 -24.96 3.69 12.86
C PRO A 151 -24.95 2.64 13.99
N GLU A 152 -25.94 1.76 14.02
CA GLU A 152 -26.09 0.69 15.03
C GLU A 152 -25.14 -0.49 14.80
N ILE A 153 -24.63 -0.66 13.58
CA ILE A 153 -23.73 -1.76 13.23
C ILE A 153 -22.30 -1.36 13.62
N VAL A 154 -21.68 -2.14 14.50
CA VAL A 154 -20.30 -1.93 14.94
C VAL A 154 -19.33 -2.69 14.03
N VAL A 155 -18.30 -2.00 13.56
CA VAL A 155 -17.23 -2.62 12.75
C VAL A 155 -16.24 -3.33 13.66
N ASN A 156 -15.93 -4.59 13.34
CA ASN A 156 -14.86 -5.33 13.99
C ASN A 156 -13.57 -5.25 13.15
N LEU A 157 -12.51 -4.68 13.75
CA LEU A 157 -11.23 -4.45 13.08
C LEU A 157 -10.11 -5.44 13.47
N SER A 158 -10.48 -6.62 13.99
CA SER A 158 -9.50 -7.60 14.49
C SER A 158 -8.77 -8.35 13.37
N SER A 159 -9.46 -8.64 12.26
CA SER A 159 -8.92 -9.36 11.09
C SER A 159 -9.66 -8.96 9.82
N TRP A 160 -9.10 -9.33 8.65
CA TRP A 160 -9.78 -9.15 7.36
C TRP A 160 -11.18 -9.79 7.33
N ASP A 161 -11.31 -11.03 7.78
CA ASP A 161 -12.60 -11.74 7.74
C ASP A 161 -13.67 -11.04 8.60
N SER A 162 -13.29 -10.65 9.82
CA SER A 162 -14.20 -9.95 10.73
C SER A 162 -14.61 -8.58 10.17
N PHE A 163 -13.67 -7.87 9.57
CA PHE A 163 -13.92 -6.57 8.95
C PHE A 163 -14.87 -6.69 7.75
N LEU A 164 -14.58 -7.60 6.82
CA LEU A 164 -15.38 -7.80 5.61
C LEU A 164 -16.80 -8.26 5.95
N TYR A 165 -16.93 -9.14 6.94
CA TYR A 165 -18.23 -9.60 7.44
C TYR A 165 -19.03 -8.46 8.07
N THR A 166 -18.46 -7.73 9.04
CA THR A 166 -19.18 -6.65 9.74
C THR A 166 -19.52 -5.46 8.84
N ARG A 167 -18.72 -5.20 7.80
CA ARG A 167 -19.00 -4.19 6.78
C ARG A 167 -19.95 -4.66 5.66
N SER A 168 -20.43 -5.90 5.72
CA SER A 168 -21.33 -6.49 4.71
C SER A 168 -20.75 -6.48 3.29
N PHE A 169 -19.46 -6.80 3.14
CA PHE A 169 -18.89 -7.07 1.82
C PHE A 169 -19.55 -8.32 1.22
N THR A 170 -19.56 -8.41 -0.12
CA THR A 170 -19.94 -9.63 -0.83
C THR A 170 -19.19 -10.83 -0.25
N ASN A 171 -19.85 -11.96 -0.06
CA ASN A 171 -19.22 -13.16 0.51
C ASN A 171 -18.01 -13.59 -0.33
N ILE A 172 -16.81 -13.37 0.21
CA ILE A 172 -15.56 -13.75 -0.43
C ILE A 172 -15.16 -15.14 0.09
N ASN A 173 -15.41 -16.16 -0.72
CA ASN A 173 -15.14 -17.55 -0.34
C ASN A 173 -13.80 -18.08 -0.87
N SER A 174 -13.10 -17.33 -1.72
CA SER A 174 -11.86 -17.78 -2.34
C SER A 174 -10.66 -16.98 -1.83
N ASN A 175 -9.55 -17.68 -1.56
CA ASN A 175 -8.29 -17.06 -1.16
C ASN A 175 -7.79 -16.05 -2.21
N ARG A 176 -8.03 -16.33 -3.50
CA ARG A 176 -7.70 -15.42 -4.61
C ARG A 176 -8.44 -14.10 -4.49
N ALA A 177 -9.76 -14.13 -4.34
CA ALA A 177 -10.55 -12.91 -4.19
C ALA A 177 -10.14 -12.15 -2.91
N MET A 178 -9.81 -12.84 -1.81
CA MET A 178 -9.25 -12.19 -0.61
C MET A 178 -7.93 -11.47 -0.90
N ARG A 179 -7.02 -12.07 -1.68
CA ARG A 179 -5.77 -11.42 -2.13
C ARG A 179 -6.02 -10.19 -2.99
N HIS A 180 -7.01 -10.24 -3.88
CA HIS A 180 -7.39 -9.09 -4.71
C HIS A 180 -7.93 -7.92 -3.87
N VAL A 181 -8.86 -8.21 -2.96
CA VAL A 181 -9.53 -7.20 -2.13
C VAL A 181 -8.57 -6.60 -1.10
N SER A 182 -7.82 -7.44 -0.38
CA SER A 182 -6.85 -6.97 0.62
C SER A 182 -5.76 -6.08 0.00
N LYS A 183 -5.30 -6.38 -1.22
CA LYS A 183 -4.28 -5.59 -1.92
C LYS A 183 -4.71 -4.14 -2.18
N VAL A 184 -5.98 -3.91 -2.51
CA VAL A 184 -6.49 -2.56 -2.83
C VAL A 184 -6.98 -1.82 -1.60
N LEU A 185 -7.53 -2.53 -0.60
CA LEU A 185 -8.08 -1.94 0.62
C LEU A 185 -7.06 -1.75 1.75
N THR A 186 -5.90 -2.42 1.69
CA THR A 186 -4.92 -2.39 2.79
C THR A 186 -4.56 -0.96 3.23
N TYR A 187 -4.41 -0.01 2.30
CA TYR A 187 -4.05 1.37 2.64
C TYR A 187 -5.18 2.14 3.36
N PRO A 188 -6.37 2.33 2.77
CA PRO A 188 -7.45 3.06 3.44
C PRO A 188 -7.91 2.36 4.74
N VAL A 189 -7.92 1.02 4.77
CA VAL A 189 -8.33 0.27 5.96
C VAL A 189 -7.28 0.33 7.07
N THR A 190 -5.97 0.36 6.76
CA THR A 190 -4.93 0.57 7.77
C THR A 190 -5.04 1.97 8.40
N ILE A 191 -5.30 3.01 7.60
CA ILE A 191 -5.54 4.37 8.12
C ILE A 191 -6.76 4.38 9.03
N GLY A 192 -7.87 3.81 8.54
CA GLY A 192 -9.12 3.73 9.29
C GLY A 192 -8.94 2.93 10.58
N SER A 193 -8.23 1.81 10.55
CA SER A 193 -8.06 0.94 11.72
C SER A 193 -7.24 1.58 12.83
N VAL A 194 -6.25 2.42 12.49
CA VAL A 194 -5.52 3.22 13.47
C VAL A 194 -6.45 4.25 14.11
N LEU A 195 -7.16 5.04 13.30
CA LEU A 195 -7.97 6.18 13.77
C LEU A 195 -9.27 5.77 14.49
N HIS A 196 -9.85 4.63 14.12
CA HIS A 196 -11.14 4.19 14.63
C HIS A 196 -11.14 3.98 16.15
N GLN A 197 -12.30 4.19 16.78
CA GLN A 197 -12.49 4.02 18.22
C GLN A 197 -12.18 2.59 18.69
N PHE A 198 -12.60 1.59 17.92
CA PHE A 198 -12.36 0.16 18.18
C PHE A 198 -11.11 -0.37 17.44
N SER A 199 -10.06 0.44 17.42
CA SER A 199 -8.78 0.05 16.81
C SER A 199 -8.23 -1.25 17.40
N PRO A 200 -7.61 -2.13 16.60
CA PRO A 200 -6.95 -3.34 17.09
C PRO A 200 -5.66 -3.05 17.90
N PHE A 201 -5.19 -1.80 17.86
CA PHE A 201 -4.01 -1.34 18.58
C PHE A 201 -4.40 -0.84 19.98
N VAL A 202 -4.18 -1.71 20.97
CA VAL A 202 -4.40 -1.47 22.40
C VAL A 202 -3.07 -1.63 23.16
N LEU A 203 -3.03 -1.28 24.45
CA LEU A 203 -1.81 -1.40 25.28
C LEU A 203 -1.25 -2.83 25.31
N SER A 204 -2.13 -3.85 25.32
CA SER A 204 -1.71 -5.26 25.22
C SER A 204 -1.25 -5.68 23.83
N SER A 205 -1.47 -4.83 22.83
CA SER A 205 -1.29 -5.09 21.39
C SER A 205 -0.28 -4.06 20.82
N GLY A 206 0.79 -3.79 21.57
CA GLY A 206 1.94 -2.98 21.16
C GLY A 206 1.79 -1.46 21.26
N LEU A 207 0.62 -0.93 21.66
CA LEU A 207 0.47 0.51 21.85
C LEU A 207 1.19 0.96 23.12
N THR A 208 2.01 2.00 23.03
CA THR A 208 2.72 2.55 24.20
C THR A 208 1.83 3.57 24.95
N PRO A 209 2.19 3.98 26.17
CA PRO A 209 1.49 5.07 26.86
C PRO A 209 1.47 6.38 26.06
N GLU A 210 2.55 6.71 25.36
CA GLU A 210 2.63 7.88 24.47
C GLU A 210 1.77 7.71 23.21
N GLY A 211 1.68 6.48 22.71
CA GLY A 211 0.72 6.03 21.70
C GLY A 211 -0.71 6.31 22.11
N LEU A 212 -1.09 5.86 23.31
CA LEU A 212 -2.43 6.06 23.85
C LEU A 212 -2.78 7.54 23.96
N LYS A 213 -1.86 8.39 24.44
CA LYS A 213 -2.08 9.86 24.51
C LYS A 213 -2.36 10.46 23.13
N SER A 214 -1.55 10.09 22.13
CA SER A 214 -1.68 10.61 20.76
C SER A 214 -2.97 10.13 20.08
N MET A 215 -3.31 8.85 20.25
CA MET A 215 -4.54 8.29 19.71
C MET A 215 -5.79 8.84 20.41
N THR A 216 -5.72 9.11 21.71
CA THR A 216 -6.83 9.70 22.46
C THR A 216 -7.08 11.14 22.01
N ALA A 217 -6.04 11.90 21.68
CA ALA A 217 -6.19 13.25 21.11
C ALA A 217 -7.00 13.22 19.81
N LEU A 218 -6.58 12.41 18.83
CA LEU A 218 -7.28 12.25 17.54
C LEU A 218 -8.71 11.72 17.71
N ARG A 219 -8.92 10.74 18.60
CA ARG A 219 -10.24 10.15 18.86
C ARG A 219 -11.19 11.09 19.58
N THR A 220 -10.66 12.02 20.39
CA THR A 220 -11.47 13.07 21.01
C THR A 220 -12.11 13.95 19.94
N THR A 221 -11.32 14.39 18.96
CA THR A 221 -11.83 15.18 17.83
C THR A 221 -12.83 14.40 16.98
N ILE A 222 -12.58 13.12 16.69
CA ILE A 222 -13.54 12.25 15.98
C ILE A 222 -14.87 12.18 16.76
N LYS A 223 -14.81 12.02 18.08
CA LYS A 223 -16.00 11.96 18.94
C LYS A 223 -16.73 13.30 19.00
N GLU A 224 -16.01 14.42 19.02
CA GLU A 224 -16.60 15.76 18.92
C GLU A 224 -17.37 15.91 17.60
N HIS A 225 -16.84 15.39 16.49
CA HIS A 225 -17.55 15.37 15.22
C HIS A 225 -18.83 14.54 15.26
N ASP A 226 -18.79 13.39 15.93
CA ASP A 226 -19.98 12.53 16.11
C ASP A 226 -21.07 13.21 16.95
N LEU A 227 -20.69 13.94 18.01
CA LEU A 227 -21.63 14.70 18.85
C LEU A 227 -22.23 15.89 18.11
N ALA A 228 -21.41 16.58 17.31
CA ALA A 228 -21.81 17.70 16.47
C ALA A 228 -22.79 17.32 15.34
N ARG A 229 -23.05 16.02 15.10
CA ARG A 229 -24.08 15.55 14.15
C ARG A 229 -25.45 16.20 14.39
N SER A 230 -25.81 16.44 15.65
CA SER A 230 -27.12 16.96 16.04
C SER A 230 -27.19 18.49 16.07
N GLU A 231 -26.04 19.17 16.11
CA GLU A 231 -25.93 20.62 16.29
C GLU A 231 -25.31 21.28 15.05
N LYS A 232 -26.13 21.98 14.25
CA LYS A 232 -25.67 22.59 12.99
C LYS A 232 -24.54 23.59 13.18
N GLU A 233 -24.56 24.38 14.26
CA GLU A 233 -23.51 25.37 14.54
C GLU A 233 -22.16 24.70 14.83
N LEU A 234 -22.18 23.62 15.62
CA LEU A 234 -20.98 22.84 15.94
C LEU A 234 -20.46 22.08 14.70
N ALA A 235 -21.37 21.60 13.84
CA ALA A 235 -21.02 20.96 12.57
C ALA A 235 -20.31 21.93 11.60
N MET A 236 -20.66 23.21 11.60
CA MET A 236 -20.01 24.23 10.75
C MET A 236 -18.60 24.60 11.22
N GLN A 237 -18.26 24.33 12.48
CA GLN A 237 -16.95 24.62 13.07
C GLN A 237 -15.99 23.42 13.02
N GLN A 238 -16.43 22.27 12.47
CA GLN A 238 -15.60 21.07 12.41
C GLN A 238 -14.36 21.27 11.55
N MET A 239 -13.20 21.09 12.15
CA MET A 239 -11.95 21.04 11.39
C MET A 239 -11.76 19.64 10.80
N PRO A 240 -11.48 19.52 9.49
CA PRO A 240 -11.26 18.23 8.87
C PRO A 240 -9.99 17.57 9.41
N LEU A 241 -10.07 16.27 9.64
CA LEU A 241 -8.89 15.45 9.92
C LEU A 241 -7.98 15.47 8.71
N ARG A 242 -6.70 15.79 8.89
CA ARG A 242 -5.71 15.82 7.81
C ARG A 242 -4.82 14.59 7.92
N VAL A 243 -4.98 13.67 6.98
CA VAL A 243 -4.19 12.45 6.87
C VAL A 243 -3.12 12.66 5.82
N PHE A 244 -1.86 12.78 6.23
CA PHE A 244 -0.73 12.97 5.34
C PHE A 244 -0.10 11.62 4.99
N VAL A 245 -0.19 11.21 3.73
CA VAL A 245 0.49 10.02 3.20
C VAL A 245 1.78 10.47 2.52
N LEU A 246 2.92 10.20 3.17
CA LEU A 246 4.23 10.65 2.71
C LEU A 246 4.93 9.56 1.88
N GLY A 247 5.67 9.98 0.86
CA GLY A 247 6.30 9.06 -0.09
C GLY A 247 5.26 8.27 -0.90
N ALA A 248 4.06 8.85 -1.08
CA ALA A 248 2.94 8.18 -1.73
C ALA A 248 3.28 7.77 -3.17
N ARG A 249 3.08 6.48 -3.46
CA ARG A 249 3.31 5.85 -4.77
C ARG A 249 2.07 5.07 -5.17
N ALA A 250 2.01 3.80 -4.79
CA ALA A 250 0.88 2.92 -5.09
C ALA A 250 -0.44 3.46 -4.49
N GLU A 251 -0.34 4.10 -3.33
CA GLU A 251 -1.46 4.68 -2.58
C GLU A 251 -2.12 5.83 -3.33
N ALA A 252 -1.31 6.70 -3.94
CA ALA A 252 -1.81 7.81 -4.77
C ALA A 252 -2.41 7.33 -6.09
N MET A 253 -2.01 6.16 -6.60
CA MET A 253 -2.49 5.59 -7.87
C MET A 253 -3.80 4.81 -7.74
N LEU A 254 -4.29 4.60 -6.52
CA LEU A 254 -5.55 3.92 -6.29
C LEU A 254 -6.74 4.75 -6.81
N PRO A 255 -7.78 4.09 -7.35
CA PRO A 255 -9.03 4.77 -7.69
C PRO A 255 -9.61 5.52 -6.49
N PRO A 256 -10.01 6.80 -6.64
CA PRO A 256 -10.47 7.63 -5.53
C PRO A 256 -11.61 7.02 -4.71
N HIS A 257 -12.52 6.26 -5.34
CA HIS A 257 -13.65 5.64 -4.66
C HIS A 257 -13.23 4.56 -3.63
N LEU A 258 -12.02 3.99 -3.73
CA LEU A 258 -11.52 3.06 -2.72
C LEU A 258 -11.33 3.73 -1.35
N TYR A 259 -10.97 5.01 -1.36
CA TYR A 259 -10.84 5.81 -0.14
C TYR A 259 -12.19 6.14 0.50
N LEU A 260 -13.33 5.91 -0.17
CA LEU A 260 -14.63 6.01 0.49
C LEU A 260 -14.77 5.04 1.67
N GLN A 261 -14.08 3.90 1.65
CA GLN A 261 -14.07 2.98 2.79
C GLN A 261 -13.48 3.62 4.05
N LEU A 262 -12.52 4.54 3.91
CA LEU A 262 -12.03 5.33 5.04
C LEU A 262 -13.12 6.27 5.58
N ALA A 263 -13.84 6.96 4.69
CA ALA A 263 -14.93 7.86 5.08
C ALA A 263 -16.11 7.09 5.73
N TYR A 264 -16.37 5.85 5.31
CA TYR A 264 -17.39 5.01 5.94
C TYR A 264 -16.99 4.50 7.32
N LEU A 265 -15.68 4.38 7.61
CA LEU A 265 -15.19 4.07 8.96
C LEU A 265 -15.24 5.29 9.89
N LEU A 266 -15.27 6.50 9.35
CA LEU A 266 -15.32 7.75 10.10
C LEU A 266 -16.52 8.58 9.63
N PRO A 267 -17.76 8.10 9.81
CA PRO A 267 -18.92 8.62 9.09
C PRO A 267 -19.12 10.11 9.30
N ASN A 268 -19.04 10.64 10.52
CA ASN A 268 -19.33 12.06 10.77
C ASN A 268 -18.10 12.98 10.73
N SER A 269 -16.90 12.43 10.50
CA SER A 269 -15.68 13.24 10.46
C SER A 269 -15.30 13.58 9.01
N PRO A 270 -15.15 14.86 8.65
CA PRO A 270 -14.57 15.22 7.37
C PRO A 270 -13.07 14.86 7.36
N VAL A 271 -12.61 14.21 6.28
CA VAL A 271 -11.24 13.70 6.13
C VAL A 271 -10.62 14.26 4.85
N HIS A 272 -9.47 14.89 4.99
CA HIS A 272 -8.63 15.32 3.89
C HIS A 272 -7.37 14.46 3.84
N VAL A 273 -7.20 13.70 2.75
CA VAL A 273 -6.00 12.88 2.54
C VAL A 273 -5.03 13.64 1.65
N TYR A 274 -3.85 13.93 2.15
CA TYR A 274 -2.77 14.60 1.44
C TYR A 274 -1.72 13.57 1.02
N PHE A 275 -1.67 13.24 -0.26
CA PHE A 275 -0.58 12.46 -0.84
C PHE A 275 0.59 13.39 -1.15
N VAL A 276 1.72 13.18 -0.48
CA VAL A 276 2.93 14.00 -0.64
C VAL A 276 4.08 13.12 -1.07
N GLY A 277 4.68 13.40 -2.22
CA GLY A 277 5.88 12.70 -2.67
C GLY A 277 6.29 13.04 -4.11
N PRO A 278 7.56 12.81 -4.47
CA PRO A 278 8.08 13.13 -5.80
C PRO A 278 7.44 12.28 -6.92
N GLU A 279 7.00 11.07 -6.58
CA GLU A 279 6.35 10.11 -7.48
C GLU A 279 4.82 10.18 -7.42
N CYS A 280 4.28 11.16 -6.69
CA CYS A 280 2.84 11.37 -6.59
C CYS A 280 2.32 11.92 -7.94
N ILE A 281 1.55 11.09 -8.66
CA ILE A 281 0.93 11.47 -9.94
C ILE A 281 -0.59 11.28 -9.77
N PRO A 282 -1.42 12.33 -9.91
CA PRO A 282 -2.86 12.15 -9.99
C PRO A 282 -3.21 11.34 -11.24
N ALA A 283 -4.10 10.36 -11.11
CA ALA A 283 -4.49 9.54 -12.26
C ALA A 283 -5.23 10.39 -13.32
N ALA A 284 -4.69 10.38 -14.55
CA ALA A 284 -5.27 10.77 -15.83
C ALA A 284 -5.60 12.25 -16.13
N ASP A 285 -5.77 13.13 -15.14
CA ASP A 285 -5.89 14.58 -15.36
C ASP A 285 -4.81 15.32 -14.58
N GLU A 286 -3.67 15.59 -15.24
CA GLU A 286 -2.52 16.31 -14.67
C GLU A 286 -2.87 17.71 -14.13
N ALA A 287 -4.04 18.25 -14.48
CA ALA A 287 -4.48 19.59 -14.11
C ALA A 287 -5.09 19.69 -12.70
N ARG A 288 -5.52 18.58 -12.06
CA ARG A 288 -6.21 18.64 -10.77
C ARG A 288 -5.39 18.00 -9.66
N SER A 289 -4.76 18.85 -8.85
CA SER A 289 -4.13 18.45 -7.58
C SER A 289 -5.13 18.07 -6.49
N THR A 290 -6.42 18.34 -6.68
CA THR A 290 -7.48 18.06 -5.70
C THR A 290 -8.64 17.33 -6.34
N ILE A 291 -9.04 16.22 -5.74
CA ILE A 291 -10.20 15.40 -6.13
C ILE A 291 -11.16 15.36 -4.95
N VAL A 292 -12.34 15.95 -5.12
CA VAL A 292 -13.43 15.82 -4.15
C VAL A 292 -14.17 14.52 -4.46
N VAL A 293 -14.09 13.56 -3.54
CA VAL A 293 -14.71 12.23 -3.73
C VAL A 293 -16.11 12.19 -3.14
N SER A 294 -16.29 12.84 -1.98
CA SER A 294 -17.59 13.06 -1.34
C SER A 294 -17.58 14.38 -0.57
N SER A 295 -18.71 14.77 0.01
CA SER A 295 -18.78 15.97 0.87
C SER A 295 -17.89 15.91 2.11
N ARG A 296 -17.41 14.71 2.48
CA ARG A 296 -16.58 14.47 3.68
C ARG A 296 -15.20 13.92 3.33
N LEU A 297 -14.89 13.68 2.06
CA LEU A 297 -13.63 13.10 1.63
C LEU A 297 -13.03 13.88 0.46
N VAL A 298 -11.87 14.47 0.71
CA VAL A 298 -11.08 15.18 -0.30
C VAL A 298 -9.69 14.57 -0.38
N LEU A 299 -9.26 14.25 -1.59
CA LEU A 299 -7.91 13.75 -1.88
C LEU A 299 -7.10 14.88 -2.51
N LYS A 300 -5.93 15.18 -1.95
CA LYS A 300 -5.01 16.22 -2.41
C LYS A 300 -3.67 15.59 -2.76
N TYR A 301 -3.09 16.02 -3.88
CA TYR A 301 -1.87 15.46 -4.46
C TYR A 301 -0.81 16.56 -4.56
N HIS A 302 0.33 16.34 -3.91
CA HIS A 302 1.45 17.27 -3.84
C HIS A 302 2.74 16.59 -4.29
N LYS A 303 3.23 17.03 -5.47
CA LYS A 303 4.48 16.53 -6.04
C LYS A 303 5.68 17.30 -5.51
N SER A 304 6.08 16.99 -4.29
CA SER A 304 7.27 17.55 -3.63
C SER A 304 7.75 16.61 -2.53
N TYR A 305 8.98 16.83 -2.05
CA TYR A 305 9.36 16.28 -0.77
C TYR A 305 8.63 17.01 0.37
N PHE A 306 8.35 16.30 1.45
CA PHE A 306 7.64 16.89 2.59
C PHE A 306 8.47 17.97 3.28
N HIS A 307 9.78 17.74 3.46
CA HIS A 307 10.68 18.69 4.12
C HIS A 307 10.80 20.03 3.37
N ASP A 308 10.64 20.03 2.05
CA ASP A 308 10.67 21.26 1.23
C ASP A 308 9.35 22.05 1.31
N ALA A 309 8.23 21.34 1.48
CA ALA A 309 6.88 21.89 1.38
C ALA A 309 6.17 22.01 2.74
N ILE A 310 6.88 21.88 3.85
CA ILE A 310 6.30 21.88 5.21
C ILE A 310 5.42 23.12 5.47
N TRP A 311 5.84 24.29 4.99
CA TRP A 311 5.14 25.56 5.16
C TRP A 311 3.78 25.61 4.45
N ASN A 312 3.58 24.79 3.41
CA ASN A 312 2.30 24.70 2.69
C ASN A 312 1.23 23.98 3.52
N PHE A 313 1.64 23.22 4.54
CA PHE A 313 0.76 22.40 5.36
C PHE A 313 0.61 22.93 6.79
N ALA A 314 1.52 23.81 7.22
CA ALA A 314 1.43 24.49 8.52
C ALA A 314 0.16 25.36 8.61
N PRO A 315 -0.39 25.59 9.82
CA PRO A 315 0.05 25.05 11.11
C PRO A 315 -0.26 23.56 11.27
N PHE A 316 0.48 22.85 12.12
CA PHE A 316 0.20 21.45 12.47
C PHE A 316 -0.45 21.35 13.86
N ASP A 317 -1.41 20.46 13.98
CA ASP A 317 -2.18 20.18 15.19
C ASP A 317 -2.27 18.66 15.44
N PRO A 318 -1.63 18.14 16.51
CA PRO A 318 -1.68 16.73 16.88
C PRO A 318 -3.08 16.16 17.17
N TYR A 319 -4.12 17.00 17.29
CA TYR A 319 -5.51 16.57 17.47
C TYR A 319 -6.23 16.31 16.14
N THR A 320 -5.77 16.90 15.04
CA THR A 320 -6.40 16.78 13.71
C THR A 320 -5.49 16.16 12.66
N ASP A 321 -4.18 16.17 12.88
CA ASP A 321 -3.16 15.73 11.92
C ASP A 321 -2.55 14.38 12.29
N VAL A 322 -2.42 13.54 11.27
CA VAL A 322 -1.73 12.25 11.37
C VAL A 322 -0.94 11.97 10.09
N PHE A 323 0.24 11.38 10.25
CA PHE A 323 1.14 11.04 9.16
C PHE A 323 1.21 9.52 8.97
N PHE A 324 1.20 9.09 7.71
CA PHE A 324 1.37 7.71 7.30
C PHE A 324 2.51 7.60 6.28
N MET A 325 3.41 6.65 6.50
CA MET A 325 4.54 6.34 5.63
C MET A 325 4.47 4.87 5.23
N PHE A 326 3.97 4.58 4.03
CA PHE A 326 3.80 3.20 3.59
C PHE A 326 5.08 2.66 2.96
N SER A 327 5.70 1.69 3.64
CA SER A 327 6.96 1.04 3.24
C SER A 327 8.02 2.06 2.77
N PRO A 328 8.43 2.99 3.66
CA PRO A 328 9.32 4.09 3.32
C PRO A 328 10.74 3.60 3.01
N GLY A 329 11.19 2.51 3.64
CA GLY A 329 12.55 1.98 3.49
C GLY A 329 13.60 2.90 4.09
N ILE A 330 13.32 3.48 5.26
CA ILE A 330 14.21 4.41 5.98
C ILE A 330 15.57 3.75 6.27
N GLY A 331 15.57 2.46 6.61
CA GLY A 331 16.75 1.67 6.90
C GLY A 331 17.54 1.24 5.66
N HIS A 332 17.00 1.44 4.45
CA HIS A 332 17.70 1.08 3.23
C HIS A 332 18.81 2.12 2.94
N PRO A 333 20.08 1.72 2.76
CA PRO A 333 21.21 2.66 2.63
C PRO A 333 21.05 3.74 1.56
N ARG A 334 20.37 3.43 0.45
CA ARG A 334 20.10 4.40 -0.63
C ARG A 334 18.98 5.39 -0.33
N ALA A 335 18.04 5.03 0.53
CA ALA A 335 16.86 5.85 0.83
C ALA A 335 17.01 6.63 2.15
N ARG A 336 17.81 6.12 3.09
CA ARG A 336 18.09 6.76 4.40
C ARG A 336 18.45 8.26 4.28
N PRO A 337 19.35 8.71 3.39
CA PRO A 337 19.70 10.13 3.29
C PRO A 337 18.55 11.03 2.83
N GLY A 338 17.65 10.52 1.99
CA GLY A 338 16.47 11.28 1.55
C GLY A 338 15.37 11.36 2.60
N TRP A 339 15.27 10.34 3.47
CA TRP A 339 14.29 10.30 4.55
C TRP A 339 14.71 11.08 5.79
N GLN A 340 16.00 11.15 6.10
CA GLN A 340 16.52 11.83 7.29
C GLN A 340 15.95 13.25 7.49
N PRO A 341 16.03 14.20 6.53
CA PRO A 341 15.47 15.54 6.72
C PRO A 341 13.94 15.53 6.85
N THR A 342 13.27 14.58 6.20
CA THR A 342 11.82 14.40 6.34
C THR A 342 11.44 14.00 7.76
N VAL A 343 12.15 13.03 8.34
CA VAL A 343 11.90 12.53 9.69
C VAL A 343 12.19 13.63 10.72
N GLU A 344 13.28 14.37 10.58
CA GLU A 344 13.57 15.53 11.46
C GLU A 344 12.39 16.52 11.50
N LYS A 345 11.90 16.90 10.32
CA LYS A 345 10.73 17.78 10.19
C LYS A 345 9.45 17.17 10.75
N LEU A 346 9.24 15.86 10.63
CA LEU A 346 8.08 15.20 11.25
C LEU A 346 8.15 15.26 12.78
N LEU A 347 9.33 15.08 13.37
CA LEU A 347 9.50 15.16 14.83
C LEU A 347 9.27 16.58 15.37
N GLU A 348 9.46 17.61 14.55
CA GLU A 348 9.11 19.00 14.90
C GLU A 348 7.58 19.18 15.02
N THR A 349 6.78 18.50 14.20
CA THR A 349 5.30 18.64 14.19
C THR A 349 4.61 18.11 15.45
N LYS A 350 5.26 17.20 16.20
CA LYS A 350 4.69 16.49 17.36
C LYS A 350 3.40 15.69 17.06
N CYS A 351 3.05 15.52 15.80
CA CYS A 351 1.91 14.73 15.37
C CYS A 351 2.26 13.24 15.38
N ALA A 352 1.23 12.40 15.38
CA ALA A 352 1.44 10.95 15.31
C ALA A 352 1.89 10.54 13.90
N VAL A 353 2.96 9.74 13.81
CA VAL A 353 3.45 9.16 12.57
C VAL A 353 3.34 7.64 12.65
N PHE A 354 2.71 7.03 11.66
CA PHE A 354 2.65 5.58 11.49
C PHE A 354 3.35 5.17 10.21
N ALA A 355 4.15 4.11 10.27
CA ALA A 355 4.87 3.61 9.13
C ALA A 355 4.70 2.10 9.00
N THR A 356 4.79 1.60 7.76
CA THR A 356 4.67 0.17 7.46
C THR A 356 5.93 -0.39 6.82
N GLY A 357 6.07 -1.71 6.78
CA GLY A 357 7.18 -2.41 6.11
C GLY A 357 6.69 -3.51 5.17
N PHE A 358 7.55 -3.96 4.24
CA PHE A 358 7.20 -5.02 3.29
C PHE A 358 7.32 -6.45 3.85
N HIS A 359 8.16 -6.61 4.87
CA HIS A 359 8.38 -7.84 5.63
C HIS A 359 9.11 -7.49 6.94
N GLU A 360 9.25 -8.46 7.83
CA GLU A 360 9.84 -8.25 9.15
C GLU A 360 11.24 -7.64 9.11
N ARG A 361 12.15 -8.22 8.30
CA ARG A 361 13.54 -7.73 8.19
C ARG A 361 13.65 -6.27 7.75
N ASP A 362 12.77 -5.81 6.85
CA ASP A 362 12.74 -4.44 6.32
C ASP A 362 12.23 -3.48 7.40
N MET A 363 11.12 -3.83 8.06
CA MET A 363 10.59 -3.08 9.19
C MET A 363 11.60 -2.94 10.33
N GLN A 364 12.29 -4.03 10.70
CA GLN A 364 13.31 -3.98 11.76
C GLN A 364 14.54 -3.16 11.34
N SER A 365 14.88 -3.12 10.05
CA SER A 365 15.93 -2.24 9.53
C SER A 365 15.56 -0.77 9.68
N ASP A 366 14.31 -0.41 9.33
CA ASP A 366 13.79 0.94 9.50
C ASP A 366 13.77 1.35 10.98
N VAL A 367 13.29 0.47 11.87
CA VAL A 367 13.23 0.71 13.31
C VAL A 367 14.63 0.92 13.90
N ARG A 368 15.63 0.12 13.50
CA ARG A 368 17.01 0.31 13.93
C ARG A 368 17.57 1.65 13.47
N ALA A 369 17.38 2.01 12.20
CA ALA A 369 17.83 3.29 11.68
C ALA A 369 17.19 4.48 12.44
N LEU A 370 15.89 4.41 12.75
CA LEU A 370 15.20 5.42 13.54
C LEU A 370 15.75 5.53 14.97
N ARG A 371 16.07 4.41 15.62
CA ARG A 371 16.67 4.40 16.97
C ARG A 371 18.07 5.01 16.96
N GLU A 372 18.87 4.69 15.96
CA GLU A 372 20.24 5.20 15.79
C GLU A 372 20.24 6.71 15.52
N ASP A 373 19.37 7.18 14.62
CA ASP A 373 19.41 8.58 14.14
C ASP A 373 18.62 9.54 15.04
N PHE A 374 17.56 9.07 15.71
CA PHE A 374 16.58 9.95 16.37
C PHE A 374 16.11 9.49 17.75
N GLY A 375 16.70 8.44 18.34
CA GLY A 375 16.21 7.83 19.59
C GLY A 375 16.11 8.80 20.78
N ASP A 376 16.92 9.85 20.80
CA ASP A 376 16.89 10.91 21.81
C ASP A 376 15.70 11.88 21.63
N LYS A 377 15.24 12.09 20.39
CA LYS A 377 14.21 13.08 20.01
C LYS A 377 12.82 12.48 19.79
N MET A 378 12.69 11.17 19.75
CA MET A 378 11.42 10.49 19.43
C MET A 378 10.87 9.64 20.58
N ASP A 379 9.55 9.53 20.62
CA ASP A 379 8.82 8.54 21.43
C ASP A 379 8.14 7.54 20.51
N TRP A 380 8.22 6.26 20.86
CA TRP A 380 7.46 5.21 20.19
C TRP A 380 5.98 5.32 20.56
N LEU A 381 5.10 5.28 19.57
CA LEU A 381 3.65 5.23 19.74
C LEU A 381 3.12 3.79 19.64
N LEU A 382 3.66 3.03 18.71
CA LEU A 382 3.29 1.65 18.44
C LEU A 382 4.56 0.85 18.20
N GLU A 383 4.75 -0.20 18.99
CA GLU A 383 5.87 -1.12 18.82
C GLU A 383 5.75 -1.87 17.48
N PRO A 384 6.89 -2.21 16.84
CA PRO A 384 6.87 -2.88 15.54
C PRO A 384 6.18 -4.23 15.62
N ARG A 385 5.18 -4.43 14.76
CA ARG A 385 4.37 -5.66 14.75
C ARG A 385 3.70 -5.89 13.41
N GLU A 386 3.07 -7.05 13.25
CA GLU A 386 2.26 -7.35 12.08
C GLU A 386 1.02 -6.48 12.01
N ASN A 387 0.67 -6.02 10.81
CA ASN A 387 -0.54 -5.28 10.54
C ASN A 387 -1.69 -6.28 10.27
N PRO A 388 -2.80 -6.23 11.04
CA PRO A 388 -3.98 -7.06 10.79
C PRO A 388 -4.57 -6.88 9.38
N PHE A 389 -4.32 -5.73 8.76
CA PHE A 389 -4.78 -5.36 7.42
C PHE A 389 -3.67 -5.37 6.37
N SER A 390 -2.64 -6.19 6.57
CA SER A 390 -1.62 -6.45 5.54
C SER A 390 -2.23 -7.07 4.28
N SER A 391 -1.64 -6.80 3.12
CA SER A 391 -2.06 -7.44 1.87
C SER A 391 -1.81 -8.94 1.93
N LEU A 392 -2.80 -9.75 1.55
CA LEU A 392 -2.59 -11.20 1.43
C LEU A 392 -1.88 -11.57 0.12
N LYS A 393 -1.83 -10.64 -0.84
CA LYS A 393 -1.12 -10.80 -2.11
C LYS A 393 0.37 -10.50 -1.94
N ARG A 394 1.20 -11.40 -2.47
CA ARG A 394 2.66 -11.21 -2.60
C ARG A 394 3.01 -10.63 -3.97
N ASP A 395 3.85 -9.60 -3.96
CA ASP A 395 4.41 -9.02 -5.17
C ASP A 395 5.86 -9.46 -5.34
N PHE A 396 6.18 -9.98 -6.52
CA PHE A 396 7.53 -10.47 -6.84
C PHE A 396 8.34 -9.44 -7.62
N GLY A 397 9.63 -9.34 -7.29
CA GLY A 397 10.59 -8.51 -8.00
C GLY A 397 10.85 -9.02 -9.43
N ILE A 398 10.85 -8.11 -10.41
CA ILE A 398 11.15 -8.46 -11.82
C ILE A 398 12.62 -8.89 -11.98
N ARG A 399 13.54 -8.28 -11.22
CA ARG A 399 14.98 -8.59 -11.27
C ARG A 399 15.34 -9.86 -10.50
N ASN A 400 14.60 -10.18 -9.46
CA ASN A 400 14.84 -11.32 -8.60
C ASN A 400 13.50 -11.84 -8.09
N LEU A 401 13.07 -13.00 -8.58
CA LEU A 401 11.80 -13.61 -8.19
C LEU A 401 11.81 -14.19 -6.77
N ARG A 402 12.98 -14.28 -6.10
CA ARG A 402 13.06 -14.66 -4.68
C ARG A 402 12.77 -13.48 -3.75
N GLU A 403 12.94 -12.26 -4.25
CA GLU A 403 12.57 -11.06 -3.53
C GLU A 403 11.08 -10.82 -3.74
N TRP A 404 10.32 -11.02 -2.66
CA TRP A 404 8.91 -10.73 -2.62
C TRP A 404 8.61 -9.72 -1.51
N ALA A 405 7.55 -8.98 -1.71
CA ALA A 405 7.07 -7.98 -0.78
C ALA A 405 5.58 -8.19 -0.51
N ILE A 406 5.18 -8.02 0.74
CA ILE A 406 3.77 -7.92 1.13
C ILE A 406 3.49 -6.45 1.43
N SER A 407 2.54 -5.85 0.72
CA SER A 407 2.18 -4.45 1.00
C SER A 407 1.60 -4.32 2.40
N ASN A 408 2.15 -3.38 3.17
CA ASN A 408 1.76 -3.10 4.56
C ASN A 408 1.82 -4.32 5.48
N TRP A 409 2.84 -5.17 5.36
CA TRP A 409 3.02 -6.35 6.19
C TRP A 409 3.07 -6.00 7.69
N GLY A 410 3.96 -5.09 8.05
CA GLY A 410 4.16 -4.64 9.43
C GLY A 410 3.73 -3.20 9.62
N ILE A 411 3.52 -2.79 10.87
CA ILE A 411 3.21 -1.42 11.27
C ILE A 411 3.96 -1.06 12.55
N TYR A 412 4.42 0.18 12.63
CA TYR A 412 5.02 0.80 13.80
C TYR A 412 4.65 2.28 13.82
N GLY A 413 4.81 2.94 14.97
CA GLY A 413 4.45 4.34 15.10
C GLY A 413 5.36 5.11 16.03
N PHE A 414 5.55 6.40 15.76
CA PHE A 414 6.41 7.29 16.52
C PHE A 414 5.92 8.74 16.47
N ARG A 415 6.44 9.56 17.38
CA ARG A 415 6.28 11.03 17.36
C ARG A 415 7.53 11.70 17.90
N GLY A 416 7.66 13.01 17.67
CA GLY A 416 8.67 13.81 18.37
C GLY A 416 8.32 14.01 19.84
N LYS A 417 9.33 13.96 20.71
CA LYS A 417 9.20 14.25 22.15
C LYS A 417 8.63 15.64 22.38
N ARG A 418 7.69 15.75 23.31
CA ARG A 418 7.36 17.03 23.95
C ARG A 418 8.31 17.15 25.12
N TYR A 419 9.12 18.22 25.19
CA TYR A 419 10.03 18.41 26.31
C TYR A 419 9.26 18.26 27.62
N GLU A 420 9.63 17.27 28.43
CA GLU A 420 9.16 17.20 29.81
C GLU A 420 9.77 18.40 30.53
N VAL A 421 8.92 19.24 31.12
CA VAL A 421 9.38 20.18 32.14
C VAL A 421 9.82 19.31 33.30
N GLN A 422 11.09 18.92 33.32
CA GLN A 422 11.68 18.33 34.52
C GLN A 422 11.52 19.36 35.63
N ARG A 423 10.66 19.06 36.61
CA ARG A 423 10.73 19.76 37.89
C ARG A 423 12.15 19.54 38.41
N GLN A 424 12.93 20.60 38.43
CA GLN A 424 14.13 20.64 39.26
C GLN A 424 13.63 20.43 40.70
N GLU A 425 13.99 19.29 41.28
CA GLU A 425 13.89 19.08 42.74
C GLU A 425 14.92 19.93 43.47
#